data_AF-A0A428T7P8-F1
#
_entry.id   AF-A0A428T7P8-F1
#
_cell.length_a   1.000
_cell.length_b   1.000
_cell.length_c   1.000
_cell.angle_alpha   90.00
_cell.angle_beta   90.00
_cell.angle_gamma   90.00
#
_symmetry.space_group_name_H-M   'P 1'
#
loop_
_entity.id
_entity.type
_entity.pdbx_description
1 polymer ?
#
loop_
_entity_poly.entity_id
_entity_poly.type
_entity_poly.pdbx_seq_one_letter_code
_entity_poly.pdbx_strand_id
1 'polypeptide(L)'
;MSHVACLGAALSILSQAFGLFSQQLVTLRTDQVELRSATATGQVARTVWLKYGGSDEDYLQATKIAMYTGFMAPSIGIPQVQCPTGICTWPIIPTIGVCGACLNVTDDLSFSRVNKTACVLEIPNGTKLERDFCYPPYTFISDTYFTTGPGSGRVFNSSSDIPRREAFNVIAEFGGIGVPESKMTTQPGVMINDSIAVECALWYCLQAREIRVEKGELRDRITETWSEVPIHYESYLSGNVTFANIPSSMGTAAGDQYTVSWVVLDGVRELARTTFQGSLVASGAGKTEFALSLSNAFDDIHDWMDRLASSLTNAVRINGTDSPTDERYWGTAITGQVVIVVRWEWIVYPAVMVCASMVYLVVEIVRTARIGVRPWKDDPLLPVCMEVDEEIRLQAGKGLDEPDGIERRVGEYEVRLKREDGFSVGFVRR
;
A
#
# COMPACT_ATOMS: atom_id res chain seq x y z
N MET A 1 37.12 -63.79 5.04
CA MET A 1 37.62 -62.72 4.13
C MET A 1 36.50 -61.90 3.49
N SER A 2 35.31 -62.45 3.28
CA SER A 2 34.17 -61.79 2.60
C SER A 2 33.55 -60.59 3.32
N HIS A 3 33.44 -60.63 4.66
CA HIS A 3 32.65 -59.62 5.40
C HIS A 3 33.19 -58.18 5.37
N VAL A 4 34.52 -57.99 5.30
CA VAL A 4 35.13 -56.65 5.31
C VAL A 4 35.03 -55.98 3.94
N ALA A 5 35.22 -56.75 2.86
CA ALA A 5 35.01 -56.27 1.50
C ALA A 5 33.55 -55.86 1.24
N CYS A 6 32.59 -56.63 1.78
CA CYS A 6 31.17 -56.26 1.73
C CYS A 6 30.88 -54.94 2.47
N LEU A 7 31.56 -54.68 3.60
CA LEU A 7 31.41 -53.43 4.34
C LEU A 7 31.94 -52.22 3.54
N GLY A 8 33.10 -52.34 2.90
CA GLY A 8 33.66 -51.31 2.03
C GLY A 8 32.77 -51.00 0.82
N ALA A 9 32.20 -52.04 0.21
CA ALA A 9 31.22 -51.89 -0.88
C ALA A 9 29.95 -51.17 -0.40
N ALA A 10 29.42 -51.52 0.78
CA ALA A 10 28.25 -50.87 1.36
C ALA A 10 28.51 -49.38 1.67
N LEU A 11 29.65 -49.05 2.27
CA LEU A 11 30.05 -47.65 2.53
C LEU A 11 30.17 -46.83 1.23
N SER A 12 30.66 -47.45 0.15
CA SER A 12 30.79 -46.81 -1.16
C SER A 12 29.44 -46.54 -1.83
N ILE A 13 28.44 -47.38 -1.58
CA ILE A 13 27.07 -47.16 -2.05
C ILE A 13 26.39 -46.08 -1.20
N LEU A 14 26.51 -46.18 0.13
CA LEU A 14 25.92 -45.21 1.06
C LEU A 14 26.52 -43.81 0.91
N SER A 15 27.80 -43.69 0.51
CA SER A 15 28.41 -42.38 0.27
C SER A 15 27.75 -41.59 -0.87
N GLN A 16 27.13 -42.26 -1.84
CA GLN A 16 26.40 -41.59 -2.92
C GLN A 16 25.20 -40.79 -2.41
N ALA A 17 24.60 -41.19 -1.28
CA ALA A 17 23.50 -40.47 -0.67
C ALA A 17 23.93 -39.18 0.01
N PHE A 18 25.23 -38.91 0.19
CA PHE A 18 25.74 -37.68 0.82
C PHE A 18 25.16 -36.40 0.17
N GLY A 19 25.00 -36.41 -1.15
CA GLY A 19 24.39 -35.29 -1.89
C GLY A 19 22.94 -35.02 -1.48
N LEU A 20 22.15 -36.07 -1.19
CA LEU A 20 20.74 -35.97 -0.81
C LEU A 20 20.57 -35.30 0.56
N PHE A 21 21.41 -35.66 1.54
CA PHE A 21 21.35 -35.08 2.88
C PHE A 21 21.88 -33.64 2.90
N SER A 22 22.87 -33.34 2.06
CA SER A 22 23.40 -31.98 1.92
C SER A 22 22.36 -31.00 1.35
N GLN A 23 21.51 -31.46 0.42
CA GLN A 23 20.43 -30.64 -0.15
C GLN A 23 19.32 -30.33 0.87
N GLN A 24 19.13 -31.16 1.90
CA GLN A 24 18.11 -30.96 2.93
C GLN A 24 18.60 -30.11 4.13
N LEU A 25 19.90 -29.80 4.19
CA LEU A 25 20.51 -29.01 5.27
C LEU A 25 19.98 -27.57 5.31
N VAL A 26 19.72 -27.00 4.13
CA VAL A 26 19.31 -25.61 3.97
C VAL A 26 17.89 -25.58 3.43
N THR A 27 16.98 -24.98 4.19
CA THR A 27 15.62 -24.69 3.72
C THR A 27 15.38 -23.18 3.72
N LEU A 28 14.65 -22.70 2.72
CA LEU A 28 14.25 -21.30 2.64
C LEU A 28 12.86 -21.18 3.25
N ARG A 29 12.73 -20.30 4.25
CA ARG A 29 11.45 -19.93 4.85
C ARG A 29 11.19 -18.47 4.54
N THR A 30 9.99 -18.14 4.11
CA THR A 30 9.55 -16.76 3.95
C THR A 30 8.89 -16.30 5.23
N ASP A 31 9.51 -15.32 5.89
CA ASP A 31 8.92 -14.64 7.05
C ASP A 31 8.40 -13.26 6.63
N GLN A 32 7.27 -12.87 7.20
CA GLN A 32 6.69 -11.55 7.01
C GLN A 32 7.39 -10.58 7.96
N VAL A 33 8.05 -9.56 7.41
CA VAL A 33 8.77 -8.55 8.19
C VAL A 33 8.20 -7.18 7.85
N GLU A 34 7.97 -6.39 8.90
CA GLU A 34 7.54 -5.00 8.77
C GLU A 34 8.73 -4.12 8.37
N LEU A 35 8.60 -3.41 7.25
CA LEU A 35 9.57 -2.44 6.78
C LEU A 35 8.95 -1.04 6.88
N ARG A 36 9.39 -0.26 7.87
CA ARG A 36 9.01 1.14 8.03
C ARG A 36 9.96 2.04 7.27
N SER A 37 9.51 2.64 6.17
CA SER A 37 10.29 3.62 5.40
C SER A 37 9.40 4.36 4.41
N ALA A 38 9.70 5.65 4.18
CA ALA A 38 9.10 6.45 3.10
C ALA A 38 9.49 6.00 1.68
N THR A 39 10.50 5.14 1.53
CA THR A 39 10.82 4.50 0.25
C THR A 39 10.18 3.13 0.10
N ALA A 40 9.86 2.46 1.22
CA ALA A 40 9.17 1.17 1.22
C ALA A 40 7.65 1.34 1.00
N THR A 41 7.10 2.43 1.51
CA THR A 41 5.71 2.87 1.29
C THR A 41 5.72 4.22 0.60
N GLY A 42 4.79 4.46 -0.31
CA GLY A 42 4.57 5.78 -0.87
C GLY A 42 4.12 6.78 0.18
N GLN A 43 4.23 8.06 -0.18
CA GLN A 43 3.69 9.13 0.64
C GLN A 43 2.20 9.27 0.43
N VAL A 44 1.52 9.59 1.53
CA VAL A 44 0.09 9.89 1.54
C VAL A 44 -0.08 11.39 1.36
N ALA A 45 -0.96 11.79 0.44
CA ALA A 45 -1.37 13.16 0.25
C ALA A 45 -2.01 13.72 1.54
N ARG A 46 -1.40 14.78 2.09
CA ARG A 46 -1.80 15.47 3.32
C ARG A 46 -1.50 16.96 3.22
N THR A 47 -2.15 17.74 4.07
CA THR A 47 -1.95 19.18 4.11
C THR A 47 -2.00 19.71 5.54
N VAL A 48 -0.93 20.36 5.98
CA VAL A 48 -0.81 21.11 7.23
C VAL A 48 -0.95 22.59 6.95
N TRP A 49 -0.47 23.07 5.80
CA TRP A 49 -0.61 24.47 5.43
C TRP A 49 -1.03 24.67 3.98
N LEU A 50 -2.23 25.23 3.79
CA LEU A 50 -2.68 25.77 2.52
C LEU A 50 -2.13 27.20 2.36
N LYS A 51 -0.96 27.32 1.73
CA LYS A 51 -0.28 28.60 1.49
C LYS A 51 -0.75 29.27 0.20
N TYR A 52 -0.56 30.58 0.16
CA TYR A 52 -0.58 31.39 -1.05
C TYR A 52 0.88 31.62 -1.49
N GLY A 53 1.26 31.17 -2.69
CA GLY A 53 2.55 31.45 -3.32
C GLY A 53 3.12 30.30 -4.16
N GLY A 54 3.03 30.45 -5.49
CA GLY A 54 3.85 29.74 -6.49
C GLY A 54 3.11 28.64 -7.28
N SER A 55 2.29 29.08 -8.26
CA SER A 55 1.27 28.35 -9.04
C SER A 55 -0.19 28.53 -8.55
N ASP A 56 -0.49 29.72 -8.02
CA ASP A 56 -1.76 30.04 -7.33
C ASP A 56 -3.04 29.95 -8.17
N GLU A 57 -2.98 29.98 -9.51
CA GLU A 57 -4.13 29.62 -10.36
C GLU A 57 -4.52 28.13 -10.19
N ASP A 58 -3.56 27.25 -9.91
CA ASP A 58 -3.76 25.81 -9.89
C ASP A 58 -4.64 25.36 -8.73
N TYR A 59 -4.49 25.92 -7.51
CA TYR A 59 -5.32 25.49 -6.37
C TYR A 59 -6.78 25.95 -6.52
N LEU A 60 -7.01 27.20 -6.92
CA LEU A 60 -8.37 27.70 -7.11
C LEU A 60 -9.04 26.99 -8.30
N GLN A 61 -8.28 26.71 -9.37
CA GLN A 61 -8.74 25.90 -10.49
C GLN A 61 -9.02 24.45 -10.08
N ALA A 62 -8.16 23.83 -9.28
CA ALA A 62 -8.38 22.49 -8.74
C ALA A 62 -9.60 22.46 -7.82
N THR A 63 -9.82 23.51 -7.02
CA THR A 63 -11.01 23.66 -6.18
C THR A 63 -12.27 23.78 -7.04
N LYS A 64 -12.22 24.57 -8.12
CA LYS A 64 -13.32 24.67 -9.08
C LYS A 64 -13.63 23.33 -9.72
N ILE A 65 -12.62 22.61 -10.20
CA ILE A 65 -12.78 21.26 -10.74
C ILE A 65 -13.42 20.34 -9.69
N ALA A 66 -12.91 20.37 -8.46
CA ALA A 66 -13.42 19.56 -7.36
C ALA A 66 -14.88 19.88 -6.99
N MET A 67 -15.32 21.13 -7.07
CA MET A 67 -16.74 21.49 -6.93
C MET A 67 -17.58 20.81 -8.01
N TYR A 68 -17.22 20.96 -9.29
CA TYR A 68 -17.97 20.32 -10.38
C TYR A 68 -17.94 18.79 -10.32
N THR A 69 -16.80 18.19 -9.98
CA THR A 69 -16.70 16.76 -9.73
C THR A 69 -17.59 16.33 -8.56
N GLY A 70 -17.63 17.10 -7.47
CA GLY A 70 -18.50 16.85 -6.33
C GLY A 70 -19.99 16.89 -6.67
N PHE A 71 -20.39 17.80 -7.56
CA PHE A 71 -21.79 17.90 -8.01
C PHE A 71 -22.19 16.74 -8.91
N MET A 72 -21.32 16.30 -9.82
CA MET A 72 -21.73 15.45 -10.93
C MET A 72 -21.27 14.00 -10.83
N ALA A 73 -20.17 13.73 -10.12
CA ALA A 73 -19.64 12.38 -10.08
C ALA A 73 -20.54 11.48 -9.23
N PRO A 74 -20.83 10.25 -9.69
CA PRO A 74 -21.62 9.31 -8.90
C PRO A 74 -20.87 8.84 -7.65
N SER A 75 -19.54 8.91 -7.66
CA SER A 75 -18.67 8.55 -6.53
C SER A 75 -17.35 9.30 -6.64
N ILE A 76 -16.73 9.60 -5.49
CA ILE A 76 -15.41 10.23 -5.42
C ILE A 76 -14.35 9.17 -5.11
N GLY A 77 -13.35 9.06 -5.98
CA GLY A 77 -12.22 8.15 -5.79
C GLY A 77 -11.26 8.61 -4.68
N ILE A 78 -10.56 7.67 -4.08
CA ILE A 78 -9.53 7.94 -3.07
C ILE A 78 -8.21 8.28 -3.78
N PRO A 79 -7.47 9.32 -3.33
CA PRO A 79 -6.13 9.63 -3.85
C PRO A 79 -5.22 8.41 -3.76
N GLN A 80 -4.55 8.07 -4.86
CA GLN A 80 -3.73 6.87 -4.93
C GLN A 80 -2.48 6.97 -4.05
N VAL A 81 -2.03 5.82 -3.54
CA VAL A 81 -0.80 5.69 -2.74
C VAL A 81 0.09 4.61 -3.33
N GLN A 82 1.41 4.79 -3.26
CA GLN A 82 2.34 3.73 -3.66
C GLN A 82 2.40 2.64 -2.57
N CYS A 83 1.98 1.42 -2.90
CA CYS A 83 2.14 0.26 -2.02
C CYS A 83 2.57 -0.96 -2.83
N PRO A 84 3.88 -1.17 -3.07
CA PRO A 84 4.36 -2.26 -3.91
C PRO A 84 4.02 -3.66 -3.40
N THR A 85 3.88 -3.83 -2.08
CA THR A 85 3.64 -5.14 -1.45
C THR A 85 2.15 -5.53 -1.42
N GLY A 86 1.25 -4.59 -1.70
CA GLY A 86 -0.20 -4.78 -1.56
C GLY A 86 -0.68 -4.90 -0.11
N ILE A 87 0.21 -4.75 0.88
CA ILE A 87 -0.11 -4.70 2.30
C ILE A 87 0.74 -3.60 2.94
N CYS A 88 0.13 -2.41 3.11
CA CYS A 88 0.77 -1.24 3.69
C CYS A 88 -0.17 -0.56 4.67
N THR A 89 0.37 -0.05 5.77
CA THR A 89 -0.37 0.69 6.78
C THR A 89 0.34 2.00 7.08
N TRP A 90 -0.41 3.08 7.28
CA TRP A 90 0.13 4.35 7.74
C TRP A 90 -0.42 4.66 9.14
N PRO A 91 0.34 5.41 9.96
CA PRO A 91 -0.20 6.01 11.17
C PRO A 91 -1.41 6.91 10.87
N ILE A 92 -2.14 7.32 11.90
CA ILE A 92 -3.23 8.30 11.74
C ILE A 92 -2.65 9.56 11.11
N ILE A 93 -3.18 9.94 9.94
CA ILE A 93 -2.72 11.09 9.17
C ILE A 93 -3.67 12.28 9.44
N PRO A 94 -3.23 13.30 10.18
CA PRO A 94 -3.93 14.57 10.27
C PRO A 94 -3.75 15.35 8.97
N THR A 95 -4.86 15.84 8.42
CA THR A 95 -4.85 16.71 7.24
C THR A 95 -5.97 17.72 7.31
N ILE A 96 -5.72 18.92 6.80
CA ILE A 96 -6.79 19.84 6.44
C ILE A 96 -7.64 19.18 5.37
N GLY A 97 -8.95 19.30 5.52
CA GLY A 97 -9.95 18.88 4.57
C GLY A 97 -11.13 19.83 4.58
N VAL A 98 -12.17 19.45 3.86
CA VAL A 98 -13.43 20.18 3.82
C VAL A 98 -14.50 19.27 4.41
N CYS A 99 -15.26 19.82 5.35
CA CYS A 99 -16.42 19.18 5.94
C CYS A 99 -17.67 19.92 5.48
N GLY A 100 -18.78 19.22 5.41
CA GLY A 100 -20.07 19.81 5.13
C GLY A 100 -21.18 19.08 5.85
N ALA A 101 -22.28 19.80 6.04
CA ALA A 101 -23.50 19.23 6.59
C ALA A 101 -24.69 19.90 5.90
N CYS A 102 -25.78 19.14 5.81
CA CYS A 102 -27.06 19.64 5.36
C CYS A 102 -28.13 19.34 6.40
N LEU A 103 -29.13 20.20 6.49
CA LEU A 103 -30.28 20.11 7.36
C LEU A 103 -31.55 20.28 6.54
N ASN A 104 -32.52 19.40 6.75
CA ASN A 104 -33.86 19.60 6.23
C ASN A 104 -34.56 20.69 7.06
N VAL A 105 -34.94 21.78 6.41
CA VAL A 105 -35.63 22.94 7.00
C VAL A 105 -37.01 23.15 6.40
N THR A 106 -37.63 22.08 5.87
CA THR A 106 -38.97 22.13 5.28
C THR A 106 -40.02 22.67 6.24
N ASP A 107 -39.86 22.42 7.54
CA ASP A 107 -40.78 22.93 8.58
C ASP A 107 -40.77 24.46 8.72
N ASP A 108 -39.71 25.12 8.27
CA ASP A 108 -39.61 26.58 8.28
C ASP A 108 -40.16 27.23 7.01
N LEU A 109 -40.55 26.43 6.03
CA LEU A 109 -41.01 26.91 4.75
C LEU A 109 -42.37 27.59 4.91
N SER A 110 -42.39 28.90 4.69
CA SER A 110 -43.62 29.68 4.72
C SER A 110 -44.17 29.86 3.30
N PHE A 111 -45.47 29.61 3.15
CA PHE A 111 -46.18 29.77 1.89
C PHE A 111 -46.98 31.08 1.92
N SER A 112 -46.75 31.94 0.94
CA SER A 112 -47.53 33.17 0.75
C SER A 112 -48.05 33.27 -0.68
N ARG A 113 -49.28 33.78 -0.82
CA ARG A 113 -49.90 34.02 -2.12
C ARG A 113 -49.83 35.51 -2.44
N VAL A 114 -49.18 35.87 -3.55
CA VAL A 114 -48.99 37.28 -3.97
C VAL A 114 -50.23 37.78 -4.70
N ASN A 115 -50.79 36.98 -5.61
CA ASN A 115 -52.03 37.30 -6.32
C ASN A 115 -52.83 36.03 -6.64
N LYS A 116 -53.82 36.09 -7.54
CA LYS A 116 -54.66 34.92 -7.87
C LYS A 116 -53.85 33.73 -8.43
N THR A 117 -52.74 34.00 -9.11
CA THR A 117 -51.92 32.97 -9.76
C THR A 117 -50.56 32.81 -9.11
N ALA A 118 -49.90 33.86 -8.63
CA ALA A 118 -48.53 33.84 -8.13
C ALA A 118 -48.41 33.57 -6.62
N CYS A 119 -47.34 32.88 -6.23
CA CYS A 119 -46.99 32.58 -4.84
C CYS A 119 -45.49 32.58 -4.64
N VAL A 120 -45.12 32.69 -3.36
CA VAL A 120 -43.76 32.66 -2.88
C VAL A 120 -43.67 31.64 -1.76
N LEU A 121 -42.66 30.78 -1.84
CA LEU A 121 -42.21 29.98 -0.71
C LEU A 121 -40.91 30.57 -0.21
N GLU A 122 -40.82 30.83 1.08
CA GLU A 122 -39.62 31.43 1.67
C GLU A 122 -39.23 30.75 2.98
N ILE A 123 -37.94 30.54 3.14
CA ILE A 123 -37.33 30.22 4.43
C ILE A 123 -37.01 31.56 5.12
N PRO A 124 -37.34 31.75 6.41
CA PRO A 124 -37.03 32.97 7.14
C PRO A 124 -35.56 33.38 7.02
N ASN A 125 -35.31 34.62 6.58
CA ASN A 125 -33.97 35.17 6.35
C ASN A 125 -33.09 34.36 5.36
N GLY A 126 -33.70 33.55 4.50
CA GLY A 126 -32.98 32.68 3.56
C GLY A 126 -33.50 32.79 2.13
N THR A 127 -33.57 31.64 1.48
CA THR A 127 -33.94 31.51 0.07
C THR A 127 -35.43 31.75 -0.15
N LYS A 128 -35.79 32.28 -1.33
CA LYS A 128 -37.18 32.45 -1.78
C LYS A 128 -37.39 31.82 -3.15
N LEU A 129 -38.46 31.05 -3.29
CA LEU A 129 -38.95 30.51 -4.54
C LEU A 129 -40.21 31.26 -4.96
N GLU A 130 -40.04 32.20 -5.88
CA GLU A 130 -41.14 32.95 -6.48
C GLU A 130 -41.64 32.21 -7.73
N ARG A 131 -42.96 32.11 -7.86
CA ARG A 131 -43.61 31.49 -9.02
C ARG A 131 -44.76 32.34 -9.52
N ASP A 132 -44.87 32.47 -10.84
CA ASP A 132 -45.98 33.15 -11.52
C ASP A 132 -47.31 32.38 -11.38
N PHE A 133 -47.22 31.05 -11.22
CA PHE A 133 -48.34 30.13 -11.13
C PHE A 133 -48.19 29.14 -9.96
N CYS A 134 -49.14 29.13 -9.03
CA CYS A 134 -49.24 28.22 -7.88
C CYS A 134 -49.84 26.85 -8.22
N TYR A 135 -50.11 26.61 -9.50
CA TYR A 135 -50.59 25.34 -10.02
C TYR A 135 -49.43 24.32 -10.06
N PRO A 136 -49.72 23.03 -10.34
CA PRO A 136 -48.70 21.99 -10.43
C PRO A 136 -47.49 22.43 -11.26
N PRO A 137 -46.26 22.04 -10.89
CA PRO A 137 -45.07 22.40 -11.65
C PRO A 137 -45.15 21.87 -13.09
N TYR A 138 -44.50 22.56 -14.03
CA TYR A 138 -44.46 22.25 -15.47
C TYR A 138 -45.76 22.46 -16.26
N THR A 139 -46.71 23.22 -15.70
CA THR A 139 -47.87 23.68 -16.49
C THR A 139 -47.47 24.71 -17.55
N PHE A 140 -46.46 25.53 -17.26
CA PHE A 140 -45.98 26.56 -18.16
C PHE A 140 -44.46 26.49 -18.33
N ILE A 141 -43.99 26.86 -19.52
CA ILE A 141 -42.57 26.82 -19.90
C ILE A 141 -41.74 27.81 -19.05
N SER A 142 -42.36 28.85 -18.48
CA SER A 142 -41.71 29.83 -17.60
C SER A 142 -41.73 29.46 -16.12
N ASP A 143 -42.29 28.31 -15.72
CA ASP A 143 -42.41 27.95 -14.31
C ASP A 143 -41.05 27.57 -13.70
N THR A 144 -40.60 28.34 -12.71
CA THR A 144 -39.50 27.96 -11.82
C THR A 144 -40.01 26.94 -10.80
N TYR A 145 -39.36 25.80 -10.70
CA TYR A 145 -39.74 24.72 -9.77
C TYR A 145 -38.69 24.44 -8.70
N PHE A 146 -37.49 25.02 -8.86
CA PHE A 146 -36.40 24.92 -7.92
C PHE A 146 -35.55 26.18 -7.98
N THR A 147 -35.05 26.62 -6.84
CA THR A 147 -34.13 27.76 -6.74
C THR A 147 -33.14 27.53 -5.61
N THR A 148 -31.94 28.09 -5.76
CA THR A 148 -30.93 28.10 -4.70
C THR A 148 -30.74 29.51 -4.16
N GLY A 149 -30.21 29.60 -2.95
CA GLY A 149 -29.93 30.88 -2.32
C GLY A 149 -29.22 30.68 -0.98
N PRO A 150 -29.13 31.74 -0.15
CA PRO A 150 -28.57 31.63 1.18
C PRO A 150 -29.49 30.82 2.12
N GLY A 151 -28.89 30.20 3.14
CA GLY A 151 -29.62 29.60 4.26
C GLY A 151 -30.03 30.63 5.31
N SER A 152 -30.92 30.21 6.22
CA SER A 152 -31.26 30.94 7.44
C SER A 152 -30.17 30.84 8.52
N GLY A 153 -29.27 29.86 8.40
CA GLY A 153 -28.16 29.59 9.30
C GLY A 153 -28.44 28.49 10.32
N ARG A 154 -29.57 27.77 10.19
CA ARG A 154 -29.96 26.72 11.15
C ARG A 154 -29.02 25.52 11.14
N VAL A 155 -28.43 25.20 10.00
CA VAL A 155 -27.46 24.11 9.87
C VAL A 155 -26.30 24.26 10.87
N PHE A 156 -25.85 25.48 11.16
CA PHE A 156 -24.76 25.75 12.11
C PHE A 156 -25.11 25.48 13.58
N ASN A 157 -26.40 25.32 13.90
CA ASN A 157 -26.87 25.00 15.25
C ASN A 157 -27.35 23.54 15.37
N SER A 158 -27.18 22.72 14.32
CA SER A 158 -27.73 21.36 14.28
C SER A 158 -26.88 20.33 15.03
N SER A 159 -25.57 20.56 15.16
CA SER A 159 -24.62 19.70 15.88
C SER A 159 -23.48 20.52 16.49
N SER A 160 -22.87 20.03 17.57
CA SER A 160 -21.70 20.64 18.21
C SER A 160 -20.44 20.62 17.37
N ASP A 161 -20.34 19.69 16.42
CA ASP A 161 -19.14 19.47 15.60
C ASP A 161 -19.06 20.48 14.42
N ILE A 162 -20.17 21.18 14.17
CA ILE A 162 -20.31 22.20 13.15
C ILE A 162 -19.82 23.53 13.73
N PRO A 163 -18.96 24.28 13.02
CA PRO A 163 -18.48 25.55 13.51
C PRO A 163 -19.63 26.57 13.60
N ARG A 164 -19.39 27.66 14.35
CA ARG A 164 -20.32 28.79 14.35
C ARG A 164 -20.42 29.40 12.95
N ARG A 165 -21.59 29.94 12.60
CA ARG A 165 -21.85 30.59 11.30
C ARG A 165 -20.81 31.65 10.92
N GLU A 166 -20.34 32.42 11.91
CA GLU A 166 -19.37 33.51 11.72
C GLU A 166 -17.91 33.05 11.80
N ALA A 167 -17.65 31.76 11.98
CA ALA A 167 -16.29 31.25 12.12
C ALA A 167 -15.49 31.43 10.83
N PHE A 168 -14.22 31.80 10.96
CA PHE A 168 -13.37 32.09 9.81
C PHE A 168 -13.14 30.89 8.91
N ASN A 169 -13.25 29.66 9.39
CA ASN A 169 -13.13 28.46 8.55
C ASN A 169 -14.37 28.15 7.69
N VAL A 170 -15.49 28.88 7.83
CA VAL A 170 -16.68 28.68 6.99
C VAL A 170 -16.39 29.11 5.55
N ILE A 171 -16.67 28.22 4.60
CA ILE A 171 -16.48 28.44 3.17
C ILE A 171 -17.76 28.99 2.56
N ALA A 172 -18.89 28.34 2.82
CA ALA A 172 -20.16 28.75 2.23
C ALA A 172 -21.36 28.26 3.05
N GLU A 173 -22.44 28.99 2.90
CA GLU A 173 -23.78 28.63 3.35
C GLU A 173 -24.71 28.78 2.14
N PHE A 174 -25.45 27.73 1.84
CA PHE A 174 -26.38 27.71 0.73
C PHE A 174 -27.57 26.83 1.04
N GLY A 175 -28.68 27.05 0.35
CA GLY A 175 -29.88 26.25 0.48
C GLY A 175 -30.58 26.09 -0.86
N GLY A 176 -31.58 25.24 -0.86
CA GLY A 176 -32.44 25.00 -2.01
C GLY A 176 -33.88 24.86 -1.57
N ILE A 177 -34.79 25.44 -2.34
CA ILE A 177 -36.23 25.24 -2.22
C ILE A 177 -36.73 24.69 -3.54
N GLY A 178 -37.45 23.58 -3.49
CA GLY A 178 -38.05 23.02 -4.68
C GLY A 178 -38.76 21.71 -4.41
N VAL A 179 -39.35 21.17 -5.46
CA VAL A 179 -40.04 19.89 -5.40
C VAL A 179 -39.04 18.77 -5.70
N PRO A 180 -38.97 17.69 -4.89
CA PRO A 180 -38.11 16.53 -5.17
C PRO A 180 -38.47 15.84 -6.49
N GLU A 181 -37.45 15.35 -7.22
CA GLU A 181 -37.64 14.62 -8.47
C GLU A 181 -38.46 13.33 -8.27
N SER A 182 -38.27 12.64 -7.13
CA SER A 182 -39.05 11.45 -6.77
C SER A 182 -40.55 11.71 -6.74
N LYS A 183 -40.98 12.86 -6.20
CA LYS A 183 -42.40 13.24 -6.17
C LYS A 183 -42.94 13.56 -7.56
N MET A 184 -42.14 14.23 -8.39
CA MET A 184 -42.51 14.59 -9.77
C MET A 184 -42.76 13.37 -10.66
N THR A 185 -42.00 12.30 -10.47
CA THR A 185 -42.06 11.10 -11.31
C THR A 185 -43.13 10.10 -10.88
N THR A 186 -43.51 10.10 -9.59
CA THR A 186 -44.38 9.06 -9.01
C THR A 186 -45.83 9.49 -8.79
N GLN A 187 -46.14 10.79 -8.75
CA GLN A 187 -47.47 11.28 -8.40
C GLN A 187 -48.08 12.19 -9.49
N PRO A 188 -49.22 11.81 -10.10
CA PRO A 188 -49.99 12.75 -10.91
C PRO A 188 -50.66 13.78 -9.99
N GLY A 189 -50.26 15.05 -10.09
CA GLY A 189 -50.86 16.16 -9.35
C GLY A 189 -50.00 16.81 -8.26
N VAL A 190 -48.68 16.63 -8.30
CA VAL A 190 -47.73 17.31 -7.39
C VAL A 190 -48.04 18.80 -7.27
N MET A 191 -48.12 19.29 -6.04
CA MET A 191 -48.45 20.67 -5.76
C MET A 191 -47.26 21.40 -5.16
N ILE A 192 -47.35 22.73 -5.12
CA ILE A 192 -46.26 23.56 -4.62
C ILE A 192 -46.00 23.36 -3.11
N ASN A 193 -47.00 22.90 -2.36
CA ASN A 193 -46.88 22.51 -0.96
C ASN A 193 -46.04 21.23 -0.76
N ASP A 194 -45.76 20.47 -1.83
CA ASP A 194 -44.86 19.32 -1.79
C ASP A 194 -43.38 19.71 -1.82
N SER A 195 -43.08 21.01 -1.98
CA SER A 195 -41.72 21.54 -1.96
C SER A 195 -41.07 21.26 -0.61
N ILE A 196 -39.81 20.87 -0.67
CA ILE A 196 -38.95 20.75 0.49
C ILE A 196 -37.92 21.87 0.48
N ALA A 197 -37.36 22.12 1.65
CA ALA A 197 -36.30 23.09 1.84
C ALA A 197 -35.11 22.43 2.54
N VAL A 198 -33.91 22.66 2.01
CA VAL A 198 -32.66 22.18 2.59
C VAL A 198 -31.69 23.34 2.77
N GLU A 199 -30.92 23.28 3.85
CA GLU A 199 -29.83 24.21 4.14
C GLU A 199 -28.55 23.44 4.34
N CYS A 200 -27.48 23.87 3.70
CA CYS A 200 -26.18 23.24 3.75
C CYS A 200 -25.10 24.27 4.10
N ALA A 201 -24.05 23.79 4.75
CA ALA A 201 -22.85 24.56 5.02
C ALA A 201 -21.61 23.75 4.67
N LEU A 202 -20.58 24.48 4.24
CA LEU A 202 -19.25 23.97 3.94
C LEU A 202 -18.22 24.74 4.76
N TRP A 203 -17.25 24.06 5.33
CA TRP A 203 -16.15 24.67 6.09
C TRP A 203 -14.87 23.85 6.01
N TYR A 204 -13.74 24.50 6.22
CA TYR A 204 -12.49 23.80 6.44
C TYR A 204 -12.49 23.15 7.83
N CYS A 205 -12.06 21.89 7.88
CA CYS A 205 -11.91 21.11 9.09
C CYS A 205 -10.58 20.36 9.06
N LEU A 206 -10.08 19.99 10.23
CA LEU A 206 -9.02 19.00 10.36
C LEU A 206 -9.64 17.61 10.39
N GLN A 207 -9.04 16.67 9.68
CA GLN A 207 -9.48 15.28 9.60
C GLN A 207 -8.34 14.36 10.01
N ALA A 208 -8.61 13.47 10.95
CA ALA A 208 -7.74 12.35 11.27
C ALA A 208 -8.13 11.17 10.37
N ARG A 209 -7.17 10.68 9.56
CA ARG A 209 -7.45 9.63 8.57
C ARG A 209 -6.65 8.37 8.84
N GLU A 210 -7.35 7.25 8.85
CA GLU A 210 -6.77 5.91 8.89
C GLU A 210 -6.68 5.38 7.46
N ILE A 211 -5.44 5.22 6.98
CA ILE A 211 -5.15 4.82 5.61
C ILE A 211 -4.40 3.50 5.64
N ARG A 212 -4.91 2.53 4.87
CA ARG A 212 -4.33 1.19 4.76
C ARG A 212 -4.61 0.58 3.41
N VAL A 213 -3.67 -0.21 2.93
CA VAL A 213 -3.82 -1.07 1.76
C VAL A 213 -3.83 -2.49 2.26
N GLU A 214 -4.92 -3.21 2.01
CA GLU A 214 -5.06 -4.63 2.35
C GLU A 214 -5.41 -5.40 1.08
N LYS A 215 -4.61 -6.42 0.74
CA LYS A 215 -4.79 -7.24 -0.48
C LYS A 215 -4.83 -6.40 -1.76
N GLY A 216 -4.08 -5.29 -1.79
CA GLY A 216 -4.04 -4.34 -2.90
C GLY A 216 -5.20 -3.36 -2.96
N GLU A 217 -6.20 -3.45 -2.07
CA GLU A 217 -7.29 -2.48 -1.99
C GLU A 217 -6.96 -1.36 -1.00
N LEU A 218 -7.00 -0.11 -1.48
CA LEU A 218 -6.82 1.08 -0.66
C LEU A 218 -8.10 1.42 0.11
N ARG A 219 -7.97 1.59 1.42
CA ARG A 219 -9.01 2.12 2.31
C ARG A 219 -8.51 3.39 2.97
N ASP A 220 -9.35 4.42 2.95
CA ASP A 220 -9.14 5.72 3.60
C ASP A 220 -10.41 6.07 4.37
N ARG A 221 -10.30 6.16 5.70
CA ARG A 221 -11.44 6.42 6.59
C ARG A 221 -11.12 7.60 7.49
N ILE A 222 -12.06 8.54 7.60
CA ILE A 222 -12.01 9.60 8.63
C ILE A 222 -12.38 8.95 9.97
N THR A 223 -11.49 9.06 10.96
CA THR A 223 -11.72 8.57 12.32
C THR A 223 -12.23 9.66 13.24
N GLU A 224 -11.81 10.91 13.01
CA GLU A 224 -12.14 12.07 13.83
C GLU A 224 -12.08 13.34 12.97
N THR A 225 -12.95 14.31 13.28
CA THR A 225 -12.97 15.64 12.67
C THR A 225 -12.86 16.71 13.74
N TRP A 226 -12.26 17.84 13.37
CA TRP A 226 -12.09 18.97 14.27
C TRP A 226 -12.24 20.30 13.53
N SER A 227 -12.97 21.25 14.10
CA SER A 227 -13.38 22.48 13.42
C SER A 227 -13.15 23.74 14.24
N GLU A 228 -12.56 23.62 15.44
CA GLU A 228 -12.35 24.76 16.33
C GLU A 228 -11.25 25.68 15.81
N VAL A 229 -11.61 26.97 15.66
CA VAL A 229 -10.70 28.05 15.29
C VAL A 229 -10.84 29.19 16.30
N PRO A 230 -9.74 29.85 16.69
CA PRO A 230 -9.80 30.95 17.65
C PRO A 230 -10.50 32.17 17.03
N ILE A 231 -11.39 32.80 17.80
CA ILE A 231 -12.09 34.02 17.38
C ILE A 231 -11.06 35.16 17.39
N HIS A 232 -10.51 35.54 16.23
CA HIS A 232 -9.68 36.73 16.11
C HIS A 232 -10.58 37.96 15.98
N TYR A 233 -10.59 38.80 17.01
CA TYR A 233 -11.35 40.07 17.04
C TYR A 233 -10.56 41.24 16.41
N GLU A 234 -9.31 41.02 15.99
CA GLU A 234 -8.46 42.08 15.45
C GLU A 234 -8.69 42.28 13.94
N SER A 235 -9.16 43.49 13.66
CA SER A 235 -9.55 44.13 12.41
C SER A 235 -8.71 43.78 11.17
N TYR A 236 -9.40 43.32 10.11
CA TYR A 236 -9.14 43.54 8.67
C TYR A 236 -7.72 43.32 8.08
N LEU A 237 -6.75 42.90 8.88
CA LEU A 237 -5.38 42.59 8.46
C LEU A 237 -5.19 41.08 8.51
N SER A 238 -5.50 40.43 7.38
CA SER A 238 -4.80 39.22 6.92
C SER A 238 -4.50 38.15 7.99
N GLY A 239 -5.53 37.64 8.66
CA GLY A 239 -5.37 36.50 9.57
C GLY A 239 -5.49 35.17 8.82
N ASN A 240 -4.45 34.35 8.83
CA ASN A 240 -4.61 32.95 8.41
C ASN A 240 -5.53 32.22 9.39
N VAL A 241 -6.31 31.25 8.90
CA VAL A 241 -7.17 30.42 9.74
C VAL A 241 -6.34 29.26 10.28
N THR A 242 -5.96 29.35 11.55
CA THR A 242 -5.21 28.28 12.24
C THR A 242 -6.13 27.54 13.21
N PHE A 243 -6.19 26.21 13.08
CA PHE A 243 -6.97 25.37 13.99
C PHE A 243 -6.34 25.37 15.39
N ALA A 244 -7.17 25.47 16.42
CA ALA A 244 -6.75 25.51 17.83
C ALA A 244 -7.30 24.31 18.61
N ASN A 245 -6.72 24.03 19.78
CA ASN A 245 -7.19 22.99 20.72
C ASN A 245 -7.32 21.58 20.11
N ILE A 246 -6.47 21.26 19.13
CA ILE A 246 -6.53 19.98 18.40
C ILE A 246 -6.28 18.81 19.36
N PRO A 247 -7.18 17.81 19.42
CA PRO A 247 -7.00 16.60 20.22
C PRO A 247 -5.76 15.80 19.80
N SER A 248 -5.03 15.25 20.79
CA SER A 248 -3.86 14.40 20.52
C SER A 248 -4.21 13.07 19.82
N SER A 249 -5.48 12.64 19.90
CA SER A 249 -6.00 11.46 19.18
C SER A 249 -5.92 11.59 17.66
N MET A 250 -5.85 12.83 17.14
CA MET A 250 -5.78 13.09 15.70
C MET A 250 -4.40 12.80 15.08
N GLY A 251 -3.43 12.33 15.87
CA GLY A 251 -2.08 12.01 15.37
C GLY A 251 -1.18 13.22 15.18
N THR A 252 -1.51 14.37 15.77
CA THR A 252 -0.72 15.62 15.73
C THR A 252 0.40 15.64 16.79
N ALA A 253 1.48 16.39 16.58
CA ALA A 253 2.44 16.71 17.66
C ALA A 253 2.19 18.07 18.28
N ALA A 254 2.72 18.22 19.51
CA ALA A 254 2.81 19.49 20.18
C ALA A 254 3.59 20.51 19.33
N GLY A 255 2.93 21.61 18.95
CA GLY A 255 3.49 22.67 18.13
C GLY A 255 3.16 22.59 16.64
N ASP A 256 2.54 21.51 16.15
CA ASP A 256 2.07 21.44 14.75
C ASP A 256 0.94 22.48 14.55
N GLN A 257 1.06 23.32 13.52
CA GLN A 257 0.06 24.34 13.19
C GLN A 257 -0.63 24.02 11.87
N TYR A 258 -1.92 23.72 11.93
CA TYR A 258 -2.75 23.47 10.77
C TYR A 258 -3.42 24.77 10.34
N THR A 259 -3.05 25.28 9.16
CA THR A 259 -3.37 26.64 8.76
C THR A 259 -3.89 26.74 7.33
N VAL A 260 -4.93 27.55 7.11
CA VAL A 260 -5.43 27.95 5.79
C VAL A 260 -5.14 29.43 5.58
N SER A 261 -4.45 29.77 4.50
CA SER A 261 -4.20 31.18 4.14
C SER A 261 -5.52 31.92 3.92
N TRP A 262 -5.62 33.15 4.45
CA TRP A 262 -6.78 34.01 4.22
C TRP A 262 -7.08 34.19 2.73
N VAL A 263 -6.05 34.40 1.91
CA VAL A 263 -6.19 34.64 0.47
C VAL A 263 -6.80 33.43 -0.24
N VAL A 264 -6.40 32.22 0.17
CA VAL A 264 -6.96 30.96 -0.37
C VAL A 264 -8.42 30.85 0.03
N LEU A 265 -8.72 31.06 1.31
CA LEU A 265 -10.10 30.99 1.82
C LEU A 265 -11.01 32.02 1.14
N ASP A 266 -10.56 33.26 0.98
CA ASP A 266 -11.31 34.34 0.33
C ASP A 266 -11.60 34.00 -1.15
N GLY A 267 -10.59 33.49 -1.87
CA GLY A 267 -10.78 33.02 -3.25
C GLY A 267 -11.78 31.86 -3.35
N VAL A 268 -11.71 30.89 -2.43
CA VAL A 268 -12.66 29.76 -2.41
C VAL A 268 -14.06 30.22 -2.00
N ARG A 269 -14.20 31.20 -1.11
CA ARG A 269 -15.48 31.83 -0.76
C ARG A 269 -16.12 32.52 -1.95
N GLU A 270 -15.35 33.30 -2.71
CA GLU A 270 -15.86 33.98 -3.90
C GLU A 270 -16.26 32.97 -5.00
N LEU A 271 -15.47 31.91 -5.17
CA LEU A 271 -15.81 30.81 -6.07
C LEU A 271 -17.10 30.09 -5.62
N ALA A 272 -17.24 29.78 -4.32
CA ALA A 272 -18.44 29.16 -3.78
C ALA A 272 -19.66 30.07 -3.94
N ARG A 273 -19.51 31.38 -3.68
CA ARG A 273 -20.57 32.38 -3.84
C ARG A 273 -21.09 32.43 -5.27
N THR A 274 -20.22 32.34 -6.27
CA THR A 274 -20.60 32.37 -7.70
C THR A 274 -21.06 31.01 -8.23
N THR A 275 -20.62 29.90 -7.62
CA THR A 275 -20.94 28.54 -8.06
C THR A 275 -22.23 28.02 -7.43
N PHE A 276 -22.52 28.35 -6.16
CA PHE A 276 -23.70 27.88 -5.42
C PHE A 276 -24.95 28.72 -5.70
N GLN A 277 -25.17 29.04 -6.96
CA GLN A 277 -26.33 29.79 -7.43
C GLN A 277 -26.96 29.10 -8.64
N GLY A 278 -28.26 29.28 -8.79
CA GLY A 278 -29.00 28.83 -9.97
C GLY A 278 -30.47 28.60 -9.67
N SER A 279 -31.23 28.42 -10.73
CA SER A 279 -32.64 28.06 -10.66
C SER A 279 -32.96 27.08 -11.76
N LEU A 280 -34.01 26.28 -11.56
CA LEU A 280 -34.51 25.38 -12.59
C LEU A 280 -35.89 25.84 -13.01
N VAL A 281 -35.97 26.19 -14.29
CA VAL A 281 -37.19 26.61 -14.97
C VAL A 281 -37.54 25.53 -15.99
N ALA A 282 -38.83 25.28 -16.23
CA ALA A 282 -39.28 24.28 -17.20
C ALA A 282 -38.70 24.49 -18.63
N SER A 283 -38.42 25.73 -19.02
CA SER A 283 -37.73 26.09 -20.28
C SER A 283 -36.26 25.69 -20.36
N GLY A 284 -35.63 25.37 -19.23
CA GLY A 284 -34.18 25.19 -19.09
C GLY A 284 -33.39 26.50 -18.92
N ALA A 285 -34.04 27.67 -18.90
CA ALA A 285 -33.37 28.94 -18.62
C ALA A 285 -32.83 29.00 -17.19
N GLY A 286 -31.65 29.62 -17.00
CA GLY A 286 -31.05 29.82 -15.67
C GLY A 286 -30.48 28.57 -15.00
N LYS A 287 -30.51 27.42 -15.71
CA LYS A 287 -30.01 26.13 -15.23
C LYS A 287 -28.50 26.16 -15.03
N THR A 288 -28.05 25.82 -13.83
CA THR A 288 -26.64 25.55 -13.52
C THR A 288 -26.46 24.08 -13.16
N GLU A 289 -25.24 23.59 -13.32
CA GLU A 289 -24.83 22.24 -12.93
C GLU A 289 -25.08 21.99 -11.44
N PHE A 290 -24.79 22.99 -10.62
CA PHE A 290 -25.04 22.99 -9.19
C PHE A 290 -26.54 22.88 -8.87
N ALA A 291 -27.37 23.77 -9.44
CA ALA A 291 -28.81 23.76 -9.16
C ALA A 291 -29.47 22.44 -9.59
N LEU A 292 -29.08 21.91 -10.75
CA LEU A 292 -29.56 20.60 -11.21
C LEU A 292 -29.15 19.49 -10.23
N SER A 293 -27.87 19.45 -9.88
CA SER A 293 -27.32 18.41 -8.99
C SER A 293 -27.96 18.46 -7.60
N LEU A 294 -28.10 19.65 -7.01
CA LEU A 294 -28.73 19.84 -5.71
C LEU A 294 -30.20 19.45 -5.73
N SER A 295 -30.95 19.82 -6.77
CA SER A 295 -32.36 19.44 -6.93
C SER A 295 -32.56 17.93 -7.01
N ASN A 296 -31.66 17.22 -7.70
CA ASN A 296 -31.73 15.77 -7.83
C ASN A 296 -31.29 15.06 -6.53
N ALA A 297 -30.49 15.72 -5.70
CA ALA A 297 -30.00 15.19 -4.44
C ALA A 297 -30.99 15.37 -3.26
N PHE A 298 -32.17 15.95 -3.48
CA PHE A 298 -33.12 16.24 -2.41
C PHE A 298 -33.55 15.03 -1.58
N ASP A 299 -33.64 13.85 -2.20
CA ASP A 299 -33.97 12.61 -1.49
C ASP A 299 -32.80 12.06 -0.65
N ASP A 300 -31.56 12.41 -1.00
CA ASP A 300 -30.34 11.94 -0.34
C ASP A 300 -29.25 13.04 -0.31
N ILE A 301 -29.57 14.09 0.46
CA ILE A 301 -28.75 15.31 0.49
C ILE A 301 -27.45 15.10 1.26
N HIS A 302 -27.42 14.17 2.21
CA HIS A 302 -26.25 13.88 3.02
C HIS A 302 -25.16 13.21 2.19
N ASP A 303 -25.49 12.17 1.41
CA ASP A 303 -24.52 11.50 0.54
C ASP A 303 -23.99 12.46 -0.54
N TRP A 304 -24.84 13.37 -1.04
CA TRP A 304 -24.41 14.43 -1.96
C TRP A 304 -23.42 15.40 -1.32
N MET A 305 -23.69 15.84 -0.10
CA MET A 305 -22.80 16.73 0.66
C MET A 305 -21.46 16.04 0.96
N ASP A 306 -21.49 14.75 1.30
CA ASP A 306 -20.29 13.94 1.54
C ASP A 306 -19.44 13.76 0.29
N ARG A 307 -20.06 13.57 -0.89
CA ARG A 307 -19.34 13.56 -2.19
C ARG A 307 -18.69 14.91 -2.46
N LEU A 308 -19.42 16.01 -2.28
CA LEU A 308 -18.88 17.35 -2.49
C LEU A 308 -17.70 17.66 -1.54
N ALA A 309 -17.87 17.37 -0.24
CA ALA A 309 -16.84 17.55 0.78
C ALA A 309 -15.61 16.65 0.53
N SER A 310 -15.82 15.40 0.11
CA SER A 310 -14.73 14.47 -0.22
C SER A 310 -13.92 14.92 -1.44
N SER A 311 -14.60 15.41 -2.48
CA SER A 311 -13.95 15.94 -3.68
C SER A 311 -13.08 17.16 -3.35
N LEU A 312 -13.62 18.11 -2.59
CA LEU A 312 -12.89 19.29 -2.13
C LEU A 312 -11.73 18.90 -1.21
N THR A 313 -11.93 17.93 -0.32
CA THR A 313 -10.86 17.40 0.55
C THR A 313 -9.72 16.80 -0.25
N ASN A 314 -10.01 16.04 -1.32
CA ASN A 314 -8.98 15.49 -2.18
C ASN A 314 -8.17 16.59 -2.88
N ALA A 315 -8.82 17.66 -3.33
CA ALA A 315 -8.13 18.81 -3.91
C ALA A 315 -7.22 19.51 -2.89
N VAL A 316 -7.65 19.64 -1.64
CA VAL A 316 -6.82 20.12 -0.53
C VAL A 316 -5.60 19.24 -0.37
N ARG A 317 -5.80 17.93 -0.19
CA ARG A 317 -4.74 16.97 0.13
C ARG A 317 -3.68 16.84 -0.96
N ILE A 318 -4.09 16.89 -2.23
CA ILE A 318 -3.20 16.73 -3.39
C ILE A 318 -2.39 17.99 -3.65
N ASN A 319 -3.00 19.17 -3.47
CA ASN A 319 -2.36 20.46 -3.77
C ASN A 319 -1.78 21.17 -2.53
N GLY A 320 -1.75 20.48 -1.38
CA GLY A 320 -1.12 20.99 -0.17
C GLY A 320 0.39 21.16 -0.33
N THR A 321 0.96 22.09 0.43
CA THR A 321 2.39 22.47 0.32
C THR A 321 3.31 21.72 1.29
N ASP A 322 2.88 20.55 1.79
CA ASP A 322 3.60 19.85 2.84
C ASP A 322 4.92 19.24 2.35
N SER A 323 5.98 19.39 3.15
CA SER A 323 7.24 18.72 2.88
C SER A 323 7.12 17.23 3.22
N PRO A 324 7.48 16.33 2.29
CA PRO A 324 7.31 14.88 2.44
C PRO A 324 8.21 14.17 3.49
N THR A 325 8.87 14.94 4.37
CA THR A 325 10.01 14.47 5.17
C THR A 325 9.68 14.09 6.61
N ASP A 326 8.45 14.27 7.09
CA ASP A 326 8.11 13.96 8.48
C ASP A 326 8.01 12.43 8.71
N GLU A 327 9.01 11.89 9.40
CA GLU A 327 9.15 10.45 9.69
C GLU A 327 8.01 9.87 10.54
N ARG A 328 7.29 10.71 11.30
CA ARG A 328 6.13 10.25 12.08
C ARG A 328 5.06 9.59 11.23
N TYR A 329 4.94 10.04 9.98
CA TYR A 329 3.84 9.65 9.10
C TYR A 329 4.29 8.70 7.99
N TRP A 330 5.51 8.17 8.10
CA TRP A 330 5.98 7.10 7.23
C TRP A 330 5.17 5.83 7.44
N GLY A 331 4.77 5.22 6.33
CA GLY A 331 4.06 3.95 6.34
C GLY A 331 4.98 2.76 6.64
N THR A 332 4.32 1.68 7.02
CA THR A 332 4.88 0.35 7.23
C THR A 332 4.38 -0.58 6.14
N ALA A 333 5.30 -1.13 5.34
CA ALA A 333 4.99 -2.16 4.35
C ALA A 333 5.30 -3.54 4.95
N ILE A 334 4.40 -4.49 4.77
CA ILE A 334 4.68 -5.89 5.11
C ILE A 334 5.35 -6.55 3.91
N THR A 335 6.58 -7.04 4.10
CA THR A 335 7.40 -7.63 3.04
C THR A 335 7.74 -9.08 3.38
N GLY A 336 7.72 -9.97 2.38
CA GLY A 336 8.21 -11.33 2.53
C GLY A 336 9.73 -11.35 2.40
N GLN A 337 10.44 -11.63 3.48
CA GLN A 337 11.89 -11.84 3.47
C GLN A 337 12.22 -13.33 3.48
N VAL A 338 13.16 -13.73 2.64
CA VAL A 338 13.65 -15.11 2.60
C VAL A 338 14.71 -15.29 3.68
N VAL A 339 14.37 -16.07 4.70
CA VAL A 339 15.26 -16.45 5.79
C VAL A 339 15.79 -17.86 5.53
N ILE A 340 17.10 -18.02 5.69
CA ILE A 340 17.78 -19.31 5.56
C ILE A 340 17.67 -20.05 6.89
N VAL A 341 16.97 -21.17 6.92
CA VAL A 341 16.84 -22.02 8.11
C VAL A 341 17.74 -23.25 7.92
N VAL A 342 18.71 -23.41 8.83
CA VAL A 342 19.63 -24.55 8.83
C VAL A 342 19.06 -25.67 9.68
N ARG A 343 18.87 -26.85 9.08
CA ARG A 343 18.38 -28.06 9.77
C ARG A 343 19.55 -28.97 10.14
N TRP A 344 20.12 -28.73 11.32
CA TRP A 344 21.31 -29.44 11.83
C TRP A 344 21.16 -30.98 11.91
N GLU A 345 19.93 -31.49 12.00
CA GLU A 345 19.62 -32.92 11.98
C GLU A 345 20.20 -33.65 10.76
N TRP A 346 20.30 -32.98 9.61
CA TRP A 346 20.80 -33.58 8.37
C TRP A 346 22.33 -33.72 8.33
N ILE A 347 23.07 -33.09 9.25
CA ILE A 347 24.53 -33.27 9.38
C ILE A 347 24.89 -34.62 9.98
N VAL A 348 23.96 -35.27 10.69
CA VAL A 348 24.20 -36.54 11.37
C VAL A 348 24.66 -37.61 10.37
N TYR A 349 24.03 -37.71 9.20
CA TYR A 349 24.39 -38.72 8.20
C TYR A 349 25.80 -38.55 7.62
N PRO A 350 26.19 -37.37 7.09
CA PRO A 350 27.58 -37.05 6.76
C PRO A 350 28.58 -37.37 7.87
N ALA A 351 28.30 -36.97 9.11
CA ALA A 351 29.19 -37.18 10.24
C ALA A 351 29.39 -38.67 10.54
N VAL A 352 28.30 -39.45 10.57
CA VAL A 352 28.36 -40.90 10.76
C VAL A 352 29.13 -41.58 9.63
N MET A 353 28.94 -41.16 8.38
CA MET A 353 29.67 -41.71 7.23
C MET A 353 31.17 -41.45 7.30
N VAL A 354 31.59 -40.23 7.71
CA VAL A 354 33.00 -39.90 7.91
C VAL A 354 33.61 -40.69 9.06
N CYS A 355 32.90 -40.84 10.18
CA CYS A 355 33.36 -41.68 11.28
C CYS A 355 33.49 -43.15 10.86
N ALA A 356 32.50 -43.68 10.14
CA ALA A 356 32.52 -45.06 9.66
C ALA A 356 33.65 -45.31 8.65
N SER A 357 33.94 -44.37 7.75
CA SER A 357 35.05 -44.48 6.80
C SER A 357 36.42 -44.41 7.50
N MET A 358 36.58 -43.56 8.50
CA MET A 358 37.80 -43.50 9.32
C MET A 358 38.02 -44.80 10.09
N VAL A 359 36.96 -45.36 10.69
CA VAL A 359 37.04 -46.68 11.36
C VAL A 359 37.41 -47.77 10.37
N TYR A 360 36.78 -47.80 9.19
CA TYR A 360 37.10 -48.77 8.14
C TYR A 360 38.56 -48.65 7.67
N LEU A 361 39.07 -47.43 7.50
CA LEU A 361 40.46 -47.18 7.15
C LEU A 361 41.42 -47.75 8.21
N VAL A 362 41.17 -47.49 9.49
CA VAL A 362 42.01 -48.01 10.59
C VAL A 362 41.96 -49.54 10.62
N VAL A 363 40.78 -50.14 10.43
CA VAL A 363 40.62 -51.60 10.37
C VAL A 363 41.45 -52.17 9.21
N GLU A 364 41.41 -51.54 8.04
CA GLU A 364 42.21 -51.97 6.89
C GLU A 364 43.71 -51.76 7.09
N ILE A 365 44.16 -50.68 7.74
CA ILE A 365 45.58 -50.47 8.10
C ILE A 365 46.06 -51.57 9.05
N VAL A 366 45.32 -51.87 10.12
CA VAL A 366 45.69 -52.91 11.08
C VAL A 366 45.69 -54.29 10.42
N ARG A 367 44.71 -54.55 9.56
CA ARG A 367 44.59 -55.81 8.84
C ARG A 367 45.73 -56.01 7.85
N THR A 368 46.02 -55.02 7.02
CA THR A 368 47.12 -55.07 6.04
C THR A 368 48.47 -55.23 6.74
N ALA A 369 48.69 -54.53 7.87
CA ALA A 369 49.89 -54.70 8.69
C ALA A 369 50.03 -56.12 9.28
N ARG A 370 48.94 -56.77 9.69
CA ARG A 370 48.96 -58.14 10.23
C ARG A 370 49.17 -59.22 9.17
N ILE A 371 48.66 -59.01 7.96
CA ILE A 371 48.81 -59.96 6.84
C ILE A 371 50.18 -59.78 6.16
N GLY A 372 50.93 -58.71 6.50
CA GLY A 372 52.25 -58.44 5.93
C GLY A 372 52.17 -57.98 4.47
N VAL A 373 51.01 -57.51 4.01
CA VAL A 373 50.84 -57.02 2.64
C VAL A 373 51.59 -55.71 2.51
N ARG A 374 52.67 -55.69 1.72
CA ARG A 374 53.39 -54.46 1.41
C ARG A 374 52.46 -53.49 0.67
N PRO A 375 52.50 -52.18 0.98
CA PRO A 375 51.78 -51.19 0.19
C PRO A 375 52.21 -51.32 -1.26
N TRP A 376 51.26 -51.44 -2.19
CA TRP A 376 51.55 -51.41 -3.63
C TRP A 376 51.97 -49.98 -4.00
N LYS A 377 53.24 -49.66 -3.71
CA LYS A 377 53.85 -48.35 -3.92
C LYS A 377 55.08 -48.41 -4.82
N ASP A 378 55.52 -49.61 -5.21
CA ASP A 378 56.68 -49.77 -6.07
C ASP A 378 56.29 -49.58 -7.53
N ASP A 379 57.12 -48.81 -8.26
CA ASP A 379 56.93 -48.43 -9.66
C ASP A 379 56.72 -49.68 -10.55
N PRO A 380 55.49 -49.94 -11.05
CA PRO A 380 55.22 -51.09 -11.90
C PRO A 380 55.76 -50.88 -13.33
N LEU A 381 56.48 -49.78 -13.57
CA LEU A 381 56.90 -49.37 -14.90
C LEU A 381 58.01 -50.27 -15.45
N LEU A 382 58.95 -50.70 -14.59
CA LEU A 382 60.11 -51.47 -15.03
C LEU A 382 59.74 -52.88 -15.57
N PRO A 383 58.87 -53.68 -14.89
CA PRO A 383 58.44 -54.98 -15.41
C PRO A 383 57.52 -54.89 -16.63
N VAL A 384 56.83 -53.75 -16.84
CA VAL A 384 55.93 -53.54 -17.98
C VAL A 384 56.71 -53.10 -19.22
N CYS A 385 57.76 -52.30 -19.05
CA CYS A 385 58.54 -51.75 -20.17
C CYS A 385 59.70 -52.63 -20.62
N MET A 386 59.98 -53.75 -19.93
CA MET A 386 61.12 -54.61 -20.22
C MET A 386 60.69 -56.07 -20.33
N GLU A 387 61.22 -56.77 -21.34
CA GLU A 387 61.01 -58.21 -21.48
C GLU A 387 61.91 -58.94 -20.48
N VAL A 388 61.29 -59.49 -19.44
CA VAL A 388 61.95 -60.29 -18.41
C VAL A 388 62.14 -61.70 -18.92
N ASP A 389 63.30 -62.30 -18.61
CA ASP A 389 63.63 -63.69 -18.95
C ASP A 389 62.47 -64.65 -18.61
N GLU A 390 62.18 -65.57 -19.53
CA GLU A 390 60.99 -66.42 -19.45
C GLU A 390 60.99 -67.33 -18.21
N GLU A 391 62.17 -67.75 -17.75
CA GLU A 391 62.35 -68.56 -16.54
C GLU A 391 61.96 -67.75 -15.29
N ILE A 392 62.44 -66.51 -15.20
CA ILE A 392 62.14 -65.57 -14.10
C ILE A 392 60.65 -65.24 -14.10
N ARG A 393 60.06 -65.01 -15.28
CA ARG A 393 58.64 -64.70 -15.44
C ARG A 393 57.74 -65.87 -15.03
N LEU A 394 58.11 -67.10 -15.37
CA LEU A 394 57.41 -68.32 -14.95
C LEU A 394 57.50 -68.55 -13.44
N GLN A 395 58.65 -68.27 -12.82
CA GLN A 395 58.82 -68.40 -11.37
C GLN A 395 58.09 -67.30 -10.60
N ALA A 396 58.11 -66.06 -11.10
CA ALA A 396 57.33 -64.95 -10.57
C ALA A 396 55.83 -65.23 -10.65
N GLY A 397 55.37 -65.77 -11.79
CA GLY A 397 53.96 -66.11 -12.01
C GLY A 397 53.41 -67.11 -10.99
N LYS A 398 54.23 -68.07 -10.56
CA LYS A 398 53.88 -69.05 -9.51
C LYS A 398 53.81 -68.47 -8.09
N GLY A 399 54.27 -67.23 -7.90
CA GLY A 399 54.27 -66.52 -6.61
C GLY A 399 53.23 -65.42 -6.50
N LEU A 400 52.39 -65.19 -7.53
CA LEU A 400 51.38 -64.12 -7.55
C LEU A 400 50.25 -64.32 -6.53
N ASP A 401 49.91 -65.56 -6.23
CA ASP A 401 48.78 -65.90 -5.35
C ASP A 401 49.18 -66.01 -3.87
N GLU A 402 50.47 -65.84 -3.55
CA GLU A 402 51.02 -65.95 -2.20
C GLU A 402 51.59 -64.59 -1.73
N PRO A 403 51.30 -64.14 -0.49
CA PRO A 403 51.93 -62.94 0.05
C PRO A 403 53.46 -63.11 0.12
N ASP A 404 54.19 -62.11 -0.37
CA ASP A 404 55.65 -62.14 -0.63
C ASP A 404 56.12 -63.28 -1.56
N GLY A 405 55.21 -63.96 -2.27
CA GLY A 405 55.52 -65.11 -3.10
C GLY A 405 56.48 -64.80 -4.25
N ILE A 406 56.36 -63.61 -4.86
CA ILE A 406 57.26 -63.16 -5.93
C ILE A 406 58.65 -62.83 -5.37
N GLU A 407 58.73 -62.04 -4.30
CA GLU A 407 60.02 -61.67 -3.68
C GLU A 407 60.76 -62.91 -3.17
N ARG A 408 60.04 -63.86 -2.55
CA ARG A 408 60.62 -65.11 -2.09
C ARG A 408 61.16 -65.99 -3.21
N ARG A 409 60.49 -65.99 -4.37
CA ARG A 409 60.85 -66.86 -5.50
C ARG A 409 61.91 -66.24 -6.39
N VAL A 410 61.91 -64.92 -6.55
CA VAL A 410 62.70 -64.24 -7.58
C VAL A 410 63.43 -62.99 -7.09
N GLY A 411 63.28 -62.61 -5.82
CA GLY A 411 63.92 -61.41 -5.25
C GLY A 411 65.43 -61.48 -5.13
N GLU A 412 66.02 -62.68 -5.13
CA GLU A 412 67.49 -62.89 -5.12
C GLU A 412 68.08 -63.14 -6.51
N TYR A 413 67.28 -63.09 -7.58
CA TYR A 413 67.81 -63.27 -8.94
C TYR A 413 68.61 -62.04 -9.36
N GLU A 414 69.89 -62.24 -9.67
CA GLU A 414 70.70 -61.20 -10.29
C GLU A 414 70.30 -61.03 -11.75
N VAL A 415 69.60 -59.94 -12.03
CA VAL A 415 69.20 -59.58 -13.40
C VAL A 415 70.23 -58.63 -14.01
N ARG A 416 70.52 -58.82 -15.31
CA ARG A 416 71.37 -57.92 -16.10
C ARG A 416 70.59 -57.39 -17.28
N LEU A 417 70.65 -56.07 -17.48
CA LEU A 417 70.03 -55.44 -18.63
C LEU A 417 70.90 -55.66 -19.86
N LYS A 418 70.33 -56.30 -20.88
CA LYS A 418 70.99 -56.53 -22.16
C LYS A 418 70.23 -55.74 -23.22
N ARG A 419 70.95 -54.90 -23.95
CA ARG A 419 70.42 -54.25 -25.16
C ARG A 419 70.58 -55.21 -26.33
N GLU A 420 69.60 -55.29 -27.22
CA GLU A 420 69.63 -56.21 -28.40
C GLU A 420 70.90 -56.03 -29.26
N ASP A 421 71.49 -54.83 -29.24
CA ASP A 421 72.73 -54.47 -29.94
C ASP A 421 74.02 -55.13 -29.37
N GLY A 422 73.88 -56.08 -28.45
CA GLY A 422 75.00 -56.90 -27.90
C GLY A 422 75.80 -56.25 -26.77
N PHE A 423 75.56 -54.98 -26.45
CA PHE A 423 76.17 -54.31 -25.30
C PHE A 423 75.45 -54.66 -23.98
N SER A 424 76.20 -55.22 -23.02
CA SER A 424 75.71 -55.47 -21.66
C SER A 424 76.01 -54.28 -20.76
N VAL A 425 75.00 -53.73 -20.10
CA VAL A 425 75.17 -52.68 -19.08
C VAL A 425 75.07 -53.36 -17.72
N GLY A 426 76.19 -53.45 -17.00
CA GLY A 426 76.23 -54.02 -15.66
C GLY A 426 75.70 -53.02 -14.64
N PHE A 427 74.73 -53.41 -13.83
CA PHE A 427 74.43 -52.72 -12.58
C PHE A 427 75.24 -53.37 -11.47
N VAL A 428 76.03 -52.57 -10.75
CA VAL A 428 76.69 -53.02 -9.51
C VAL A 428 75.66 -52.85 -8.39
N ARG A 429 75.31 -53.97 -7.73
CA ARG A 429 74.47 -54.00 -6.52
C ARG A 429 75.12 -53.08 -5.47
N ARG A 430 74.40 -52.08 -4.98
CA ARG A 430 74.77 -51.38 -3.75
C ARG A 430 73.84 -51.79 -2.63
#